data_AF-A0A814G057-F1
#
_entry.id   AF-A0A814G057-F1
#
_cell.length_a   1.000
_cell.length_b   1.000
_cell.length_c   1.000
_cell.angle_alpha   90.00
_cell.angle_beta   90.00
_cell.angle_gamma   90.00
#
_symmetry.space_group_name_H-M   'P 1'
#
loop_
_entity.id
_entity.type
_entity.pdbx_description
1 polymer ?
#
loop_
_entity_poly.entity_id
_entity_poly.type
_entity_poly.pdbx_seq_one_letter_code
_entity_poly.pdbx_strand_id
1 'polypeptide(L)'
;MKKLILLITLLGIANLSQSQKCSYLYNVDYFGNDLSESIVPTIDECCSLCSKTAQCNAWTYLYSNNKCFLKYGVGEIRTVSSGPVFSGIVNKNTTPVEPRKCSFQGNFDYIGNDLYGYEQRMNSMDECCALCIKTQGCAAWTFLNYTGWTQGKCFLKSSTGEKAFSAGGDRQLYSGIVTN
;
A
#
# COMPACT_ATOMS: atom_id res chain seq x y z
N MET A 1 -65.46 -24.40 -2.97
CA MET A 1 -65.13 -23.31 -2.02
C MET A 1 -64.13 -23.85 -0.99
N LYS A 2 -62.89 -23.31 -0.98
CA LYS A 2 -61.67 -23.63 -0.17
C LYS A 2 -60.49 -23.61 -1.17
N LYS A 3 -59.34 -22.95 -0.99
CA LYS A 3 -58.77 -22.12 0.08
C LYS A 3 -57.74 -21.18 -0.58
N LEU A 4 -57.67 -19.98 -0.04
CA LEU A 4 -56.63 -18.97 -0.24
C LEU A 4 -55.26 -19.51 0.21
N ILE A 5 -54.22 -19.41 -0.63
CA ILE A 5 -52.81 -19.43 -0.21
C ILE A 5 -52.10 -18.33 -1.00
N LEU A 6 -51.89 -17.18 -0.34
CA LEU A 6 -51.04 -16.10 -0.83
C LEU A 6 -49.62 -16.40 -0.34
N LEU A 7 -48.78 -16.98 -1.20
CA LEU A 7 -47.36 -17.20 -0.94
C LEU A 7 -46.60 -15.88 -1.20
N ILE A 8 -46.42 -15.08 -0.17
CA ILE A 8 -45.44 -13.97 -0.20
C ILE A 8 -44.08 -14.61 0.09
N THR A 9 -43.32 -14.94 -0.96
CA THR A 9 -41.92 -15.30 -0.80
C THR A 9 -41.15 -14.05 -0.38
N LEU A 10 -40.72 -14.00 0.88
CA LEU A 10 -39.68 -13.08 1.33
C LEU A 10 -38.42 -13.40 0.49
N LEU A 11 -38.16 -12.59 -0.53
CA LEU A 11 -36.86 -12.51 -1.15
C LEU A 11 -35.93 -11.86 -0.12
N GLY A 12 -35.35 -12.70 0.75
CA GLY A 12 -34.19 -12.33 1.53
C GLY A 12 -33.07 -12.00 0.55
N ILE A 13 -32.88 -10.72 0.27
CA ILE A 13 -31.67 -10.21 -0.34
C ILE A 13 -30.55 -10.48 0.64
N ALA A 14 -29.87 -11.61 0.44
CA ALA A 14 -28.56 -11.86 1.04
C ALA A 14 -27.66 -10.74 0.51
N ASN A 15 -27.40 -9.74 1.34
CA ASN A 15 -26.34 -8.79 1.09
C ASN A 15 -25.02 -9.57 1.14
N LEU A 16 -24.56 -10.07 -0.01
CA LEU A 16 -23.20 -10.52 -0.18
C LEU A 16 -22.31 -9.29 -0.01
N SER A 17 -21.85 -9.04 1.21
CA SER A 17 -20.75 -8.13 1.48
C SER A 17 -19.52 -8.69 0.77
N GLN A 18 -19.29 -8.27 -0.47
CA GLN A 18 -18.04 -8.51 -1.18
C GLN A 18 -16.90 -8.13 -0.23
N SER A 19 -16.06 -9.09 0.15
CA SER A 19 -14.89 -8.80 1.00
C SER A 19 -14.07 -7.73 0.28
N GLN A 20 -13.98 -6.54 0.89
CA GLN A 20 -13.10 -5.48 0.41
C GLN A 20 -11.68 -6.02 0.55
N LYS A 21 -11.11 -6.52 -0.55
CA LYS A 21 -9.72 -6.96 -0.56
C LYS A 21 -8.84 -5.72 -0.47
N CYS A 22 -8.15 -5.56 0.66
CA CYS A 22 -7.35 -4.38 0.88
C CYS A 22 -5.96 -4.52 0.26
N SER A 23 -5.45 -3.41 -0.27
CA SER A 23 -4.02 -3.28 -0.55
C SER A 23 -3.29 -3.03 0.77
N TYR A 24 -2.14 -3.67 0.94
CA TYR A 24 -1.32 -3.55 2.14
C TYR A 24 0.16 -3.69 1.80
N LEU A 25 0.99 -3.17 2.70
CA LEU A 25 2.42 -3.36 2.73
C LEU A 25 2.79 -4.49 3.70
N TYR A 26 3.75 -5.34 3.31
CA TYR A 26 4.25 -6.44 4.12
C TYR A 26 5.52 -6.04 4.88
N ASN A 27 5.64 -6.46 6.15
CA ASN A 27 6.72 -6.12 7.08
C ASN A 27 6.92 -4.61 7.29
N VAL A 28 5.82 -3.84 7.27
CA VAL A 28 5.85 -2.39 7.47
C VAL A 28 4.90 -2.02 8.61
N ASP A 29 5.39 -1.27 9.58
CA ASP A 29 4.61 -0.60 10.62
C ASP A 29 4.48 0.89 10.30
N TYR A 30 3.24 1.38 10.18
CA TYR A 30 2.94 2.80 10.28
C TYR A 30 2.96 3.25 11.75
N PHE A 31 4.14 3.53 12.29
CA PHE A 31 4.31 3.82 13.71
C PHE A 31 3.67 5.14 14.14
N GLY A 32 2.96 5.11 15.27
CA GLY A 32 2.23 6.25 15.82
C GLY A 32 0.90 6.52 15.13
N ASN A 33 0.36 7.72 15.35
CA ASN A 33 -0.95 8.19 14.85
C ASN A 33 -2.14 7.28 15.20
N ASP A 34 -2.03 6.51 16.29
CA ASP A 34 -3.06 5.57 16.73
C ASP A 34 -4.33 6.30 17.20
N LEU A 35 -5.47 5.88 16.65
CA LEU A 35 -6.81 6.21 17.12
C LEU A 35 -7.27 5.22 18.18
N SER A 36 -7.03 3.93 17.93
CA SER A 36 -7.46 2.83 18.81
C SER A 36 -6.75 1.52 18.44
N GLU A 37 -6.74 0.59 19.38
CA GLU A 37 -6.31 -0.79 19.18
C GLU A 37 -7.50 -1.74 19.26
N SER A 38 -7.48 -2.83 18.50
CA SER A 38 -8.47 -3.92 18.56
C SER A 38 -7.80 -5.26 18.25
N ILE A 39 -8.41 -6.37 18.63
CA ILE A 39 -7.98 -7.71 18.22
C ILE A 39 -8.93 -8.19 17.14
N VAL A 40 -8.40 -8.51 15.96
CA VAL A 40 -9.17 -9.03 14.82
C VAL A 40 -8.47 -10.25 14.21
N PRO A 41 -9.20 -11.28 13.76
CA PRO A 41 -8.59 -12.52 13.26
C PRO A 41 -7.77 -12.38 11.98
N THR A 42 -8.05 -11.36 11.15
CA THR A 42 -7.47 -11.24 9.81
C THR A 42 -7.08 -9.81 9.43
N ILE A 43 -6.16 -9.71 8.46
CA ILE A 43 -5.73 -8.45 7.83
C ILE A 43 -6.93 -7.72 7.20
N ASP A 44 -7.77 -8.46 6.46
CA ASP A 44 -8.95 -7.91 5.80
C ASP A 44 -9.96 -7.35 6.82
N GLU A 45 -10.11 -7.98 7.99
CA GLU A 45 -10.94 -7.45 9.06
C GLU A 45 -10.36 -6.18 9.69
N CYS A 46 -9.03 -6.09 9.86
CA CYS A 46 -8.40 -4.87 10.35
C CYS A 46 -8.64 -3.69 9.39
N CYS A 47 -8.46 -3.94 8.09
CA CYS A 47 -8.75 -2.94 7.07
C CYS A 47 -10.24 -2.55 7.03
N SER A 48 -11.13 -3.54 7.06
CA SER A 48 -12.59 -3.33 7.07
C SER A 48 -13.04 -2.53 8.31
N LEU A 49 -12.40 -2.77 9.44
CA LEU A 49 -12.62 -2.00 10.66
C LEU A 49 -12.18 -0.55 10.48
N CYS A 50 -11.00 -0.31 9.91
CA CYS A 50 -10.54 1.05 9.62
C CYS A 50 -11.45 1.78 8.61
N SER A 51 -11.90 1.11 7.54
CA SER A 51 -12.75 1.74 6.52
C SER A 51 -14.10 2.20 7.08
N LYS A 52 -14.62 1.49 8.09
CA LYS A 52 -15.86 1.81 8.81
C LYS A 52 -15.67 2.80 9.97
N THR A 53 -14.46 2.93 10.50
CA THR A 53 -14.18 3.77 11.67
C THR A 53 -13.95 5.21 11.24
N ALA A 54 -14.77 6.16 11.72
CA ALA A 54 -14.58 7.59 11.44
C ALA A 54 -13.14 8.04 11.77
N GLN A 55 -12.58 8.94 10.97
CA GLN A 55 -11.20 9.45 11.10
C GLN A 55 -10.07 8.44 10.86
N CYS A 56 -10.31 7.12 10.83
CA CYS A 56 -9.28 6.15 10.47
C CYS A 56 -8.88 6.27 9.00
N ASN A 57 -7.64 6.67 8.72
CA ASN A 57 -7.13 6.79 7.35
C ASN A 57 -6.03 5.77 7.07
N ALA A 58 -5.48 5.13 8.11
CA ALA A 58 -4.43 4.14 8.03
C ALA A 58 -4.64 3.03 9.07
N TRP A 59 -4.05 1.87 8.86
CA TRP A 59 -4.07 0.76 9.82
C TRP A 59 -2.76 -0.03 9.79
N THR A 60 -2.37 -0.59 10.94
CA THR A 60 -1.30 -1.60 11.07
C THR A 60 -1.88 -2.86 11.70
N TYR A 61 -1.62 -4.04 11.13
CA TYR A 61 -1.99 -5.35 11.66
C TYR A 61 -0.74 -6.14 12.06
N LEU A 62 -0.64 -6.51 13.33
CA LEU A 62 0.39 -7.40 13.86
C LEU A 62 -0.14 -8.84 13.87
N TYR A 63 0.41 -9.69 13.00
CA TYR A 63 -0.02 -11.10 12.93
C TYR A 63 0.32 -11.91 14.18
N SER A 64 1.37 -11.52 14.92
CA SER A 64 1.86 -12.26 16.09
C SER A 64 0.84 -12.36 17.24
N ASN A 65 -0.05 -11.38 17.34
CA ASN A 65 -1.05 -11.31 18.40
C ASN A 65 -2.41 -10.77 17.92
N ASN A 66 -2.63 -10.79 16.60
CA ASN A 66 -3.88 -10.36 15.96
C ASN A 66 -4.28 -8.91 16.28
N LYS A 67 -3.33 -8.06 16.66
CA LYS A 67 -3.61 -6.65 16.97
C LYS A 67 -3.78 -5.84 15.69
N CYS A 68 -4.86 -5.08 15.66
CA CYS A 68 -5.17 -4.08 14.66
C CYS A 68 -5.10 -2.69 15.29
N PHE A 69 -4.17 -1.88 14.81
CA PHE A 69 -4.01 -0.49 15.17
C PHE A 69 -4.69 0.36 14.11
N LEU A 70 -5.78 1.01 14.50
CA LEU A 70 -6.47 2.00 13.67
C LEU A 70 -5.78 3.33 13.84
N LYS A 71 -5.55 4.06 12.75
CA LYS A 71 -4.73 5.27 12.77
C LYS A 71 -5.39 6.39 11.98
N TYR A 72 -5.25 7.62 12.47
CA TYR A 72 -5.82 8.78 11.77
C TYR A 72 -5.01 9.21 10.54
N GLY A 73 -3.84 8.61 10.31
CA GLY A 73 -3.01 8.83 9.14
C GLY A 73 -1.76 7.94 9.16
N VAL A 74 -0.99 7.96 8.06
CA VAL A 74 0.32 7.29 8.01
C VAL A 74 1.28 8.04 8.93
N GLY A 75 1.86 7.34 9.90
CA GLY A 75 2.90 7.86 10.78
C GLY A 75 4.31 7.64 10.21
N GLU A 76 5.29 7.46 11.10
CA GLU A 76 6.64 7.07 10.69
C GLU A 76 6.60 5.67 10.09
N ILE A 77 7.21 5.47 8.92
CA ILE A 77 7.23 4.16 8.26
C ILE A 77 8.43 3.38 8.76
N ARG A 78 8.19 2.28 9.45
CA ARG A 78 9.23 1.39 9.99
C ARG A 78 9.17 0.02 9.35
N THR A 79 10.27 -0.38 8.72
CA THR A 79 10.45 -1.76 8.27
C THR A 79 10.77 -2.65 9.47
N VAL A 80 10.04 -3.75 9.64
CA VAL A 80 10.26 -4.69 10.74
C VAL A 80 10.92 -5.96 10.24
N SER A 81 11.92 -6.45 10.97
CA SER A 81 12.65 -7.68 10.65
C SER A 81 12.07 -8.93 11.33
N SER A 82 11.12 -8.76 12.25
CA SER A 82 10.55 -9.85 13.04
C SER A 82 9.02 -9.89 12.94
N GLY A 83 8.52 -10.97 12.34
CA GLY A 83 7.10 -11.28 12.23
C GLY A 83 6.38 -10.48 11.14
N PRO A 84 5.30 -11.02 10.56
CA PRO A 84 4.61 -10.32 9.50
C PRO A 84 3.73 -9.21 10.09
N VAL A 85 4.09 -7.98 9.74
CA VAL A 85 3.35 -6.76 10.08
C VAL A 85 2.83 -6.15 8.79
N PHE A 86 1.53 -5.88 8.75
CA PHE A 86 0.86 -5.44 7.54
C PHE A 86 0.28 -4.05 7.74
N SER A 87 0.59 -3.09 6.86
CA SER A 87 0.04 -1.75 6.97
C SER A 87 -0.68 -1.34 5.70
N GLY A 88 -1.81 -0.65 5.82
CA GLY A 88 -2.58 -0.17 4.67
C GLY A 88 -3.23 1.18 4.95
N ILE A 89 -3.66 1.87 3.90
CA ILE A 89 -4.49 3.07 4.04
C ILE A 89 -5.88 2.86 3.46
N VAL A 90 -6.88 3.51 4.03
CA VAL A 90 -8.27 3.40 3.57
C VAL A 90 -8.63 4.66 2.79
N ASN A 91 -8.90 4.49 1.50
CA ASN A 91 -9.43 5.57 0.69
C ASN A 91 -10.94 5.66 0.96
N LYS A 92 -11.33 6.46 1.94
CA LYS A 92 -12.75 6.71 2.27
C LYS A 92 -13.48 7.52 1.20
N ASN A 93 -12.73 8.21 0.35
CA ASN A 93 -13.27 8.91 -0.80
C ASN A 93 -13.23 7.97 -2.01
N THR A 94 -14.39 7.44 -2.39
CA THR A 94 -14.64 6.76 -3.67
C THR A 94 -14.81 7.75 -4.83
N THR A 95 -14.38 9.01 -4.66
CA THR A 95 -14.18 9.89 -5.82
C THR A 95 -13.21 9.18 -6.77
N PRO A 96 -13.50 9.10 -8.08
CA PRO A 96 -12.54 8.61 -9.05
C PRO A 96 -11.23 9.35 -8.82
N VAL A 97 -10.24 8.64 -8.27
CA VAL A 97 -8.92 9.22 -8.07
C VAL A 97 -8.43 9.46 -9.48
N GLU A 98 -8.19 10.73 -9.82
CA GLU A 98 -7.52 11.08 -11.08
C GLU A 98 -6.36 10.11 -11.29
N PRO A 99 -6.23 9.51 -12.48
CA PRO A 99 -5.25 8.45 -12.68
C PRO A 99 -3.88 8.98 -12.29
N ARG A 100 -3.29 8.40 -11.23
CA ARG A 100 -2.00 8.85 -10.74
C ARG A 100 -1.00 8.80 -11.88
N LYS A 101 -0.35 9.93 -12.13
CA LYS A 101 0.60 10.10 -13.23
C LYS A 101 1.99 9.87 -12.72
N CYS A 102 2.81 9.27 -13.57
CA CYS A 102 4.20 9.03 -13.27
C CYS A 102 5.08 9.89 -14.16
N SER A 103 6.20 10.35 -13.63
CA SER A 103 7.19 11.15 -14.36
C SER A 103 8.60 10.72 -14.04
N PHE A 104 9.45 10.63 -15.07
CA PHE A 104 10.89 10.52 -14.92
C PHE A 104 11.49 11.87 -14.53
N GLN A 105 12.41 11.88 -13.58
CA GLN A 105 13.03 13.09 -13.02
C GLN A 105 14.53 13.15 -13.27
N GLY A 106 15.20 12.02 -13.48
CA GLY A 106 16.62 12.01 -13.84
C GLY A 106 17.38 10.77 -13.41
N ASN A 107 18.69 10.82 -13.70
CA ASN A 107 19.61 9.71 -13.47
C ASN A 107 20.27 9.79 -12.09
N PHE A 108 19.48 9.65 -11.04
CA PHE A 108 19.93 9.67 -9.65
C PHE A 108 19.09 8.69 -8.81
N ASP A 109 19.48 8.47 -7.57
CA ASP A 109 18.67 7.80 -6.55
C ASP A 109 18.12 8.84 -5.58
N TYR A 110 16.86 8.70 -5.21
CA TYR A 110 16.34 9.35 -4.01
C TYR A 110 16.82 8.57 -2.78
N ILE A 111 17.60 9.18 -1.89
CA ILE A 111 18.13 8.45 -0.73
C ILE A 111 17.02 8.19 0.29
N GLY A 112 16.86 6.93 0.70
CA GLY A 112 15.95 6.51 1.77
C GLY A 112 14.46 6.61 1.41
N ASN A 113 13.62 6.67 2.44
CA ASN A 113 12.15 6.65 2.33
C ASN A 113 11.58 5.42 1.60
N ASP A 114 12.36 4.34 1.52
CA ASP A 114 11.95 3.13 0.81
C ASP A 114 10.78 2.44 1.53
N LEU A 115 9.62 2.42 0.88
CA LEU A 115 8.48 1.56 1.23
C LEU A 115 8.83 0.10 0.99
N TYR A 116 9.60 -0.15 -0.07
CA TYR A 116 10.11 -1.45 -0.48
C TYR A 116 11.41 -1.24 -1.23
N GLY A 117 12.39 -2.11 -1.01
CA GLY A 117 13.69 -1.86 -1.61
C GLY A 117 14.64 -3.03 -1.56
N TYR A 118 14.29 -4.18 -2.16
CA TYR A 118 15.30 -5.15 -2.64
C TYR A 118 14.69 -6.38 -3.35
N GLU A 119 13.46 -6.79 -3.01
CA GLU A 119 12.86 -8.04 -3.52
C GLU A 119 12.22 -7.89 -4.90
N GLN A 120 11.76 -6.69 -5.25
CA GLN A 120 11.04 -6.47 -6.50
C GLN A 120 12.00 -6.20 -7.65
N ARG A 121 12.12 -7.21 -8.54
CA ARG A 121 12.81 -7.08 -9.82
C ARG A 121 11.80 -6.75 -10.91
N MET A 122 12.04 -5.65 -11.59
CA MET A 122 11.29 -5.17 -12.75
C MET A 122 12.17 -5.23 -13.99
N ASN A 123 11.56 -5.36 -15.16
CA ASN A 123 12.30 -5.41 -16.42
C ASN A 123 12.61 -4.01 -16.97
N SER A 124 11.92 -2.97 -16.46
CA SER A 124 12.06 -1.60 -16.94
C SER A 124 11.75 -0.56 -15.85
N MET A 125 12.15 0.68 -16.11
CA MET A 125 11.76 1.81 -15.26
C MET A 125 10.25 2.08 -15.30
N ASP A 126 9.59 1.83 -16.45
CA ASP A 126 8.14 2.00 -16.61
C ASP A 126 7.36 1.01 -15.75
N GLU A 127 7.83 -0.23 -15.62
CA GLU A 127 7.24 -1.21 -14.70
C GLU A 127 7.40 -0.79 -13.23
N CYS A 128 8.56 -0.26 -12.85
CA CYS A 128 8.81 0.25 -11.49
C CYS A 128 7.90 1.45 -11.16
N CYS A 129 7.75 2.35 -12.13
CA CYS A 129 6.83 3.47 -12.11
C CYS A 129 5.36 3.03 -12.00
N ALA A 130 4.93 2.06 -12.82
CA ALA A 130 3.56 1.52 -12.79
C ALA A 130 3.25 0.79 -11.47
N LEU A 131 4.25 0.13 -10.90
CA LEU A 131 4.16 -0.43 -9.57
C LEU A 131 3.96 0.68 -8.53
N CYS A 132 4.74 1.77 -8.56
CA CYS A 132 4.56 2.91 -7.65
C CYS A 132 3.15 3.53 -7.74
N ILE A 133 2.57 3.64 -8.95
CA ILE A 133 1.18 4.09 -9.13
C ILE A 133 0.20 3.20 -8.35
N LYS A 134 0.36 1.88 -8.45
CA LYS A 134 -0.50 0.88 -7.79
C LYS A 134 -0.20 0.75 -6.30
N THR A 135 1.01 1.11 -5.87
CA THR A 135 1.43 1.03 -4.48
C THR A 135 0.95 2.24 -3.72
N GLN A 136 0.06 1.96 -2.78
CA GLN A 136 -0.46 2.94 -1.85
C GLN A 136 0.68 3.55 -1.02
N GLY A 137 0.69 4.88 -0.89
CA GLY A 137 1.74 5.62 -0.20
C GLY A 137 3.01 5.87 -1.01
N CYS A 138 3.18 5.27 -2.20
CA CYS A 138 4.37 5.50 -3.03
C CYS A 138 4.31 6.85 -3.75
N ALA A 139 5.17 7.79 -3.39
CA ALA A 139 5.26 9.12 -4.01
C ALA A 139 6.44 9.24 -4.99
N ALA A 140 7.45 8.38 -4.85
CA ALA A 140 8.64 8.38 -5.70
C ALA A 140 9.15 6.95 -5.95
N TRP A 141 10.00 6.79 -6.96
CA TRP A 141 10.61 5.51 -7.29
C TRP A 141 12.05 5.68 -7.77
N THR A 142 12.90 4.68 -7.50
CA THR A 142 14.24 4.53 -8.09
C THR A 142 14.35 3.15 -8.73
N PHE A 143 14.72 3.09 -10.01
CA PHE A 143 15.00 1.87 -10.74
C PHE A 143 16.51 1.74 -11.03
N LEU A 144 17.10 0.58 -10.71
CA LEU A 144 18.50 0.28 -10.96
C LEU A 144 18.63 -0.63 -12.19
N ASN A 145 19.30 -0.14 -13.24
CA ASN A 145 19.55 -0.91 -14.45
C ASN A 145 21.04 -1.27 -14.59
N TYR A 146 21.50 -2.24 -13.79
CA TYR A 146 22.91 -2.70 -13.76
C TYR A 146 23.05 -4.13 -14.25
N THR A 147 24.24 -4.47 -14.75
CA THR A 147 24.67 -5.85 -14.88
C THR A 147 24.94 -6.42 -13.47
N GLY A 148 24.42 -7.62 -13.17
CA GLY A 148 24.67 -8.32 -11.91
C GLY A 148 23.50 -8.32 -10.90
N TRP A 149 23.82 -8.45 -9.61
CA TRP A 149 22.83 -8.76 -8.56
C TRP A 149 21.78 -7.68 -8.29
N THR A 150 22.04 -6.46 -8.75
CA THR A 150 21.19 -5.29 -8.59
C THR A 150 20.36 -4.98 -9.84
N GLN A 151 20.45 -5.81 -10.89
CA GLN A 151 19.66 -5.66 -12.10
C GLN A 151 18.16 -5.65 -11.81
N GLY A 152 17.49 -4.63 -12.33
CA GLY A 152 16.04 -4.52 -12.28
C GLY A 152 15.49 -4.17 -10.91
N LYS A 153 16.34 -3.84 -9.92
CA LYS A 153 15.83 -3.50 -8.57
C LYS A 153 14.99 -2.23 -8.65
N CYS A 154 13.75 -2.33 -8.18
CA CYS A 154 12.82 -1.23 -8.05
C CYS A 154 12.64 -0.87 -6.57
N PHE A 155 12.95 0.38 -6.24
CA PHE A 155 12.80 0.95 -4.92
C PHE A 155 11.60 1.90 -4.95
N LEU A 156 10.55 1.55 -4.22
CA LEU A 156 9.36 2.37 -4.08
C LEU A 156 9.51 3.23 -2.84
N LYS A 157 9.15 4.51 -2.92
CA LYS A 157 9.47 5.48 -1.88
C LYS A 157 8.25 6.27 -1.45
N SER A 158 8.14 6.54 -0.16
CA SER A 158 7.03 7.30 0.43
C SER A 158 7.12 8.80 0.17
N SER A 159 8.32 9.31 -0.12
CA SER A 159 8.61 10.70 -0.47
C SER A 159 9.92 10.81 -1.23
N THR A 160 10.23 12.00 -1.75
CA THR A 160 11.56 12.28 -2.32
C THR A 160 12.57 12.53 -1.21
N GLY A 161 13.72 11.85 -1.25
CA GLY A 161 14.88 12.13 -0.40
C GLY A 161 15.91 13.06 -1.07
N GLU A 162 17.10 13.15 -0.47
CA GLU A 162 18.27 13.74 -1.13
C GLU A 162 18.63 12.97 -2.41
N LYS A 163 19.28 13.64 -3.37
CA LYS A 163 19.66 13.02 -4.65
C LYS A 163 21.09 12.50 -4.59
N ALA A 164 21.26 11.18 -4.70
CA ALA A 164 22.55 10.56 -4.94
C ALA A 164 22.76 10.33 -6.44
N PHE A 165 23.76 10.99 -7.02
CA PHE A 165 24.18 10.73 -8.40
C PHE A 165 25.13 9.54 -8.44
N SER A 166 25.08 8.74 -9.50
CA SER A 166 26.08 7.69 -9.68
C SER A 166 27.45 8.31 -9.92
N ALA A 167 28.50 7.74 -9.33
CA ALA A 167 29.89 8.22 -9.45
C ALA A 167 30.52 7.94 -10.84
N GLY A 168 29.71 7.67 -11.88
CA GLY A 168 30.16 7.14 -13.17
C GLY A 168 30.38 5.62 -13.15
N GLY A 169 30.37 5.01 -14.34
CA GLY A 169 30.47 3.55 -14.57
C GLY A 169 29.15 2.93 -15.07
N ASP A 170 29.02 1.60 -15.04
CA ASP A 170 27.81 0.86 -15.45
C ASP A 170 26.56 1.17 -14.58
N ARG A 171 26.70 2.10 -13.63
CA ARG A 171 25.64 2.50 -12.71
C ARG A 171 24.64 3.53 -13.29
N GLN A 172 23.75 3.10 -14.16
CA GLN A 172 22.45 3.72 -14.53
C GLN A 172 21.30 3.70 -13.47
N LEU A 173 21.17 4.76 -12.68
CA LEU A 173 20.00 5.00 -11.81
C LEU A 173 18.92 5.73 -12.61
N TYR A 174 17.65 5.40 -12.43
CA TYR A 174 16.52 6.16 -12.97
C TYR A 174 15.54 6.45 -11.85
N SER A 175 15.26 7.73 -11.59
CA SER A 175 14.29 8.13 -10.56
C SER A 175 13.14 8.92 -11.13
N GLY A 176 12.01 8.85 -10.44
CA GLY A 176 10.81 9.58 -10.81
C GLY A 176 9.85 9.78 -9.64
N ILE A 177 8.79 10.55 -9.90
CA ILE A 177 7.71 10.82 -8.94
C ILE A 177 6.36 10.37 -9.48
N VAL A 178 5.43 10.09 -8.57
CA VAL A 178 4.03 9.83 -8.87
C VAL A 178 3.18 10.95 -8.27
N THR A 179 2.43 11.64 -9.12
CA THR A 179 1.49 12.70 -8.74
C THR A 179 0.06 12.22 -8.91
N ASN A 180 -0.87 12.82 -8.16
CA ASN A 180 -2.30 12.68 -8.40
C ASN A 180 -2.79 13.73 -9.40
#